data_AF-A0A6N7KVR9-F1
#
_entry.id   AF-A0A6N7KVR9-F1
#
_cell.length_a   1.000
_cell.length_b   1.000
_cell.length_c   1.000
_cell.angle_alpha   90.00
_cell.angle_beta   90.00
_cell.angle_gamma   90.00
#
_symmetry.space_group_name_H-M   'P 1'
#
loop_
_entity.id
_entity.type
_entity.pdbx_description
1 polymer ?
#
loop_
_entity_poly.entity_id
_entity_poly.type
_entity_poly.pdbx_seq_one_letter_code
_entity_poly.pdbx_strand_id
1 'polypeptide(L)'
;MLKEHTLLMTVALPRGATMQHALDKLGLSAEEIDQEYGLVSLDPSRGLYVLLVAESAAARIRDHGQSGEYSGPFANPKIEPFGPV
;
A
#
# COMPACT_ATOMS: atom_id res chain seq x y z
N MET A 1 10.84 -7.41 -7.89
CA MET A 1 10.03 -6.48 -8.71
C MET A 1 8.71 -7.13 -9.07
N LEU A 2 7.60 -6.52 -8.66
CA LEU A 2 6.25 -6.97 -9.01
C LEU A 2 6.05 -6.93 -10.55
N LYS A 3 5.33 -7.91 -11.09
CA LYS A 3 5.06 -8.00 -12.54
C LYS A 3 3.84 -7.18 -13.00
N GLU A 4 3.15 -6.53 -12.07
CA GLU A 4 1.93 -5.76 -12.30
C GLU A 4 2.05 -4.33 -11.76
N HIS A 5 1.08 -3.48 -12.11
CA HIS A 5 1.00 -2.13 -11.56
C HIS A 5 0.85 -2.16 -10.04
N THR A 6 1.49 -1.20 -9.38
CA THR A 6 1.33 -1.00 -7.95
C THR A 6 0.42 0.18 -7.67
N LEU A 7 -0.35 0.06 -6.59
CA LEU A 7 -1.22 1.09 -6.06
C LEU A 7 -0.83 1.39 -4.62
N LEU A 8 -1.01 2.63 -4.20
CA LEU A 8 -0.76 3.04 -2.82
C LEU A 8 -1.95 2.66 -1.96
N MET A 9 -1.67 2.04 -0.81
CA MET A 9 -2.65 1.80 0.24
C MET A 9 -2.18 2.43 1.54
N THR A 10 -3.11 3.07 2.25
CA THR A 10 -2.86 3.60 3.59
C THR A 10 -3.49 2.66 4.61
N VAL A 11 -2.75 2.31 5.66
CA VAL A 11 -3.22 1.43 6.73
C VAL A 11 -2.91 2.04 8.09
N ALA A 12 -3.88 1.93 9.01
CA ALA A 12 -3.70 2.32 10.41
C ALA A 12 -3.10 1.15 11.21
N LEU A 13 -1.94 1.37 11.82
CA LEU A 13 -1.20 0.37 12.61
C LEU A 13 -0.68 0.98 13.92
N PRO A 14 -0.39 0.15 14.95
CA PRO A 14 0.29 0.63 16.15
C PRO A 14 1.63 1.31 15.84
N ARG A 15 2.06 2.22 16.71
CA ARG A 15 3.37 2.88 16.57
C ARG A 15 4.50 1.86 16.58
N GLY A 16 5.44 2.02 15.66
CA GLY A 16 6.56 1.08 15.49
C GLY A 16 6.16 -0.22 14.78
N ALA A 17 5.02 -0.25 14.09
CA ALA A 17 4.61 -1.40 13.31
C ALA A 17 5.63 -1.75 12.21
N THR A 18 5.70 -3.05 11.92
CA THR A 18 6.59 -3.63 10.92
C THR A 18 5.80 -3.94 9.65
N MET A 19 6.52 -4.27 8.57
CA MET A 19 5.90 -4.76 7.33
C MET A 19 4.98 -5.95 7.59
N GLN A 20 5.38 -6.90 8.46
CA GLN A 20 4.57 -8.07 8.77
C GLN A 20 3.21 -7.70 9.38
N HIS A 21 3.16 -6.72 10.28
CA HIS A 21 1.89 -6.25 10.83
C HIS A 21 0.96 -5.67 9.76
N ALA A 22 1.52 -5.01 8.74
CA ALA A 22 0.74 -4.49 7.61
C ALA A 22 0.19 -5.62 6.74
N LEU A 23 1.02 -6.63 6.45
CA LEU A 23 0.63 -7.82 5.68
C LEU A 23 -0.49 -8.59 6.38
N ASP A 24 -0.33 -8.88 7.67
CA ASP A 24 -1.32 -9.60 8.46
C ASP A 24 -2.65 -8.84 8.51
N LYS A 25 -2.60 -7.52 8.66
CA LYS A 25 -3.81 -6.67 8.71
C LYS A 25 -4.53 -6.59 7.37
N LEU A 26 -3.79 -6.55 6.25
CA LEU A 26 -4.36 -6.44 4.91
C LEU A 26 -4.63 -7.80 4.25
N GLY A 27 -4.26 -8.91 4.90
CA GLY A 27 -4.38 -10.26 4.33
C GLY A 27 -3.49 -10.45 3.10
N LEU A 28 -2.32 -9.82 3.08
CA LEU A 28 -1.37 -9.82 1.97
C LEU A 28 -0.20 -10.76 2.23
N SER A 29 0.33 -11.31 1.15
CA SER A 29 1.64 -11.96 1.14
C SER A 29 2.76 -10.99 0.74
N ALA A 30 4.01 -11.37 1.04
CA ALA A 30 5.19 -10.58 0.68
C ALA A 30 5.40 -10.46 -0.85
N GLU A 31 4.75 -11.33 -1.65
CA GLU A 31 4.79 -11.31 -3.11
C GLU A 31 3.79 -10.32 -3.73
N GLU A 32 2.89 -9.76 -2.94
CA GLU A 32 1.84 -8.83 -3.37
C GLU A 32 2.16 -7.37 -3.01
N ILE A 33 3.37 -7.12 -2.52
CA ILE A 33 3.85 -5.80 -2.11
C ILE A 33 5.17 -5.45 -2.76
N ASP A 34 5.44 -4.15 -2.89
CA ASP A 34 6.76 -3.68 -3.25
C ASP A 34 7.67 -3.65 -2.00
N GLN A 35 8.51 -4.69 -1.87
CA GLN A 35 9.44 -4.81 -0.75
C GLN A 35 10.55 -3.75 -0.75
N GLU A 36 10.89 -3.20 -1.93
CA GLU A 36 11.91 -2.16 -2.05
C GLU A 36 11.35 -0.81 -1.60
N TYR A 37 10.08 -0.53 -1.90
CA TYR A 37 9.38 0.64 -1.38
C TYR A 37 9.21 0.55 0.15
N GLY A 38 8.85 -0.63 0.66
CA GLY A 38 8.75 -0.88 2.08
C GLY A 38 7.48 -0.30 2.74
N LEU A 39 7.51 -0.19 4.07
CA LEU A 39 6.43 0.40 4.86
C LEU A 39 6.85 1.80 5.31
N VAL A 40 6.19 2.83 4.78
CA VAL A 40 6.54 4.22 5.02
C VAL A 40 5.54 4.85 5.99
N SER A 41 6.02 5.51 7.04
CA SER A 41 5.13 6.22 7.97
C SER A 41 4.68 7.55 7.38
N LEU A 42 3.36 7.73 7.21
CA LEU A 42 2.76 9.00 6.79
C LEU A 42 2.53 9.93 7.97
N ASP A 43 2.04 9.37 9.09
CA ASP A 43 1.83 10.10 10.33
C ASP A 43 2.14 9.18 11.52
N PRO A 44 3.36 9.26 12.08
CA PRO A 44 3.76 8.45 13.24
C PRO A 44 2.91 8.72 14.48
N SER A 45 2.36 9.94 14.60
CA SER A 45 1.54 10.31 15.76
C SER A 45 0.19 9.59 15.75
N ARG A 46 -0.35 9.37 14.55
CA ARG A 46 -1.63 8.68 14.29
C ARG A 46 -1.48 7.20 13.93
N GLY A 47 -0.25 6.70 13.79
CA GLY A 47 0.00 5.32 13.37
C GLY A 47 -0.44 5.06 11.93
N LEU A 48 -0.30 6.05 11.05
CA LEU A 48 -0.64 5.90 9.63
C LEU A 48 0.59 5.55 8.81
N TYR A 49 0.45 4.51 8.01
CA TYR A 49 1.49 3.98 7.15
C TYR A 49 0.98 3.81 5.71
N VAL A 50 1.89 3.89 4.76
CA VAL A 50 1.64 3.63 3.34
C VAL A 50 2.57 2.54 2.84
N LEU A 51 2.05 1.73 1.94
CA LEU A 51 2.78 0.71 1.20
C LEU A 51 2.26 0.64 -0.24
N LEU A 52 3.10 0.12 -1.13
CA LEU A 52 2.72 -0.21 -2.49
C LEU A 52 2.27 -1.67 -2.57
N VAL A 53 1.09 -1.87 -3.14
CA VAL A 53 0.43 -3.17 -3.26
C VAL A 53 0.16 -3.45 -4.73
N ALA A 54 0.31 -4.71 -5.15
CA ALA A 54 -0.17 -5.20 -6.43
C ALA A 54 -1.62 -4.79 -6.69
N GLU A 55 -1.92 -4.30 -7.90
CA GLU A 55 -3.27 -3.86 -8.28
C GLU A 55 -4.34 -4.95 -8.05
N SER A 56 -4.02 -6.20 -8.40
CA SER A 56 -4.90 -7.35 -8.16
C SER A 56 -5.23 -7.55 -6.68
N ALA A 57 -4.24 -7.37 -5.80
CA ALA A 57 -4.41 -7.52 -4.37
C ALA A 57 -5.16 -6.32 -3.74
N ALA A 58 -4.89 -5.10 -4.22
CA ALA A 58 -5.61 -3.90 -3.82
C ALA A 58 -7.10 -3.96 -4.18
N ALA A 59 -7.44 -4.55 -5.34
CA ALA A 59 -8.83 -4.78 -5.73
C ALA A 59 -9.56 -5.69 -4.74
N ARG A 60 -8.94 -6.81 -4.32
CA ARG A 60 -9.52 -7.70 -3.30
C ARG A 60 -9.74 -6.99 -1.97
N ILE A 61 -8.78 -6.18 -1.53
CA ILE A 61 -8.87 -5.45 -0.26
C ILE A 61 -10.03 -4.44 -0.29
N ARG A 62 -10.18 -3.70 -1.40
CA ARG A 62 -11.30 -2.76 -1.58
C ARG A 62 -12.66 -3.47 -1.48
N ASP A 63 -12.78 -4.64 -2.09
CA ASP A 63 -14.05 -5.35 -2.19
C ASP A 63 -14.44 -6.05 -0.87
N HIS A 64 -13.49 -6.28 0.04
CA HIS A 64 -13.70 -6.95 1.33
C HIS A 64 -13.56 -6.05 2.57
N GLY A 65 -13.26 -4.77 2.39
CA GLY A 65 -12.84 -3.91 3.50
C GLY A 65 -13.95 -3.30 4.35
N GLN A 66 -13.78 -3.41 5.67
CA GLN A 66 -14.53 -2.61 6.63
C GLN A 66 -14.06 -1.15 6.53
N SER A 67 -15.01 -0.27 6.28
CA SER A 67 -14.79 1.17 6.16
C SER A 67 -14.11 1.72 7.43
N GLY A 68 -12.86 2.17 7.30
CA GLY A 68 -12.15 2.94 8.33
C GLY A 68 -10.79 2.38 8.79
N GLU A 69 -10.46 1.12 8.51
CA GLU A 69 -9.17 0.55 8.95
C GLU A 69 -8.00 0.79 7.98
N TYR A 70 -8.33 1.04 6.71
CA TYR A 70 -7.41 1.37 5.64
C TYR A 70 -8.11 2.24 4.58
N SER A 71 -7.31 2.92 3.75
CA SER A 71 -7.78 3.84 2.71
C SER A 71 -7.01 3.62 1.41
N GLY A 72 -7.69 3.84 0.29
CA GLY A 72 -7.21 3.55 -1.05
C GLY A 72 -8.06 2.51 -1.78
N PRO A 73 -7.61 2.00 -2.93
CA PRO A 73 -6.31 2.27 -3.55
C PRO A 73 -6.16 3.69 -4.11
N PHE A 74 -4.95 4.23 -4.07
CA PHE A 74 -4.56 5.47 -4.75
C PHE A 74 -3.58 5.16 -5.89
N ALA A 75 -3.67 5.92 -6.98
CA ALA A 75 -2.82 5.72 -8.15
C ALA A 75 -1.33 6.01 -7.84
N ASN A 76 -0.44 5.21 -8.40
CA ASN A 76 1.01 5.43 -8.40
C ASN A 76 1.54 5.58 -9.84
N PRO A 77 1.13 6.64 -10.57
CA PRO A 77 1.58 6.83 -11.94
C PRO A 77 3.08 7.16 -11.97
N LYS A 78 3.79 6.61 -12.95
CA LYS A 78 5.17 7.00 -13.21
C LYS A 78 5.21 8.50 -13.58
N ILE A 79 6.13 9.25 -12.97
CA ILE A 79 6.36 10.64 -13.34
C ILE A 79 7.05 10.66 -14.70
N GLU A 80 6.42 11.29 -15.68
CA GLU A 80 6.94 11.45 -17.04
C GLU A 80 6.82 12.93 -17.49
N PRO A 81 7.73 13.42 -18.35
CA PRO A 81 7.64 14.77 -18.87
C PRO A 81 6.35 14.99 -19.66
N PHE A 82 5.88 16.23 -19.67
CA PHE A 82 4.71 16.61 -20.47
C PHE A 82 5.12 16.84 -21.93
N GLY A 83 4.54 16.10 -22.86
CA GLY A 83 4.76 16.26 -24.31
C GLY A 83 5.84 15.33 -24.90
N PRO A 84 6.02 15.31 -26.23
CA PRO A 84 7.03 14.49 -26.88
C PRO A 84 8.44 14.93 -26.47
N VAL A 85 9.30 13.94 -26.19
CA VAL A 85 10.73 14.11 -25.90
C VAL A 85 11.55 14.41 -27.15
#